data_AF-E6XN57-F1
#
_entry.id   AF-E6XN57-F1
#
_cell.length_a   1.000
_cell.length_b   1.000
_cell.length_c   1.000
_cell.angle_alpha   90.00
_cell.angle_beta   90.00
_cell.angle_gamma   90.00
#
_symmetry.space_group_name_H-M   'P 1'
#
loop_
_entity.id
_entity.type
_entity.pdbx_description
1 polymer ?
#
loop_
_entity_poly.entity_id
_entity_poly.type
_entity_poly.pdbx_seq_one_letter_code
_entity_poly.pdbx_strand_id
1 'polypeptide(L)'
;MTDIIDRIVYDIEDVEEAVNLVKTISSAHELYSLLNHYNWDDGNEIPIAIADHPLCELAIAIKLFWLAEAMDWLEMNELNELIPTNEVIEPYQQEHYDFAVMLTKRILSGYYQVKTVSHTEKITKTAQYFLKKRGVPEILYQPIVV
;
A
#
# COMPACT_ATOMS: atom_id res chain seq x y z
N MET A 1 15.19 7.71 -11.90
CA MET A 1 14.53 6.42 -12.16
C MET A 1 15.60 5.41 -12.52
N THR A 2 15.48 4.15 -12.10
CA THR A 2 16.41 3.09 -12.53
C THR A 2 15.87 2.45 -13.80
N ASP A 3 16.75 1.86 -14.62
CA ASP A 3 16.40 1.16 -15.87
C ASP A 3 15.26 0.15 -15.68
N ILE A 4 15.26 -0.59 -14.55
CA ILE A 4 14.20 -1.56 -14.25
C ILE A 4 12.84 -0.91 -13.99
N ILE A 5 12.79 0.28 -13.35
CA ILE A 5 11.53 0.98 -13.08
C ILE A 5 10.99 1.56 -14.38
N ASP A 6 11.85 2.18 -15.20
CA ASP A 6 11.45 2.73 -16.51
C ASP A 6 10.82 1.62 -17.37
N ARG A 7 11.44 0.43 -17.39
CA ARG A 7 10.91 -0.72 -18.11
C ARG A 7 9.54 -1.18 -17.61
N ILE A 8 9.36 -1.30 -16.29
CA ILE A 8 8.08 -1.72 -15.69
C ILE A 8 6.97 -0.71 -15.99
N VAL A 9 7.28 0.58 -15.94
CA VAL A 9 6.25 1.64 -16.03
C VAL A 9 5.94 2.03 -17.47
N TYR A 10 6.91 1.98 -18.38
CA TYR A 10 6.77 2.57 -19.72
C TYR A 10 6.98 1.61 -20.89
N ASP A 11 7.74 0.53 -20.71
CA ASP A 11 8.17 -0.31 -21.85
C ASP A 11 7.42 -1.64 -21.95
N ILE A 12 6.96 -2.19 -20.82
CA ILE A 12 6.30 -3.50 -20.77
C ILE A 12 4.79 -3.32 -20.84
N GLU A 13 4.17 -3.88 -21.89
CA GLU A 13 2.71 -3.89 -22.06
C GLU A 13 2.05 -5.11 -21.39
N ASP A 14 2.79 -6.20 -21.20
CA ASP A 14 2.28 -7.43 -20.58
C ASP A 14 2.42 -7.37 -19.05
N VAL A 15 1.28 -7.37 -18.35
CA VAL A 15 1.25 -7.25 -16.89
C VAL A 15 1.96 -8.39 -16.18
N GLU A 16 1.94 -9.62 -16.74
CA GLU A 16 2.61 -10.77 -16.13
C GLU A 16 4.13 -10.64 -16.24
N GLU A 17 4.65 -10.16 -17.38
CA GLU A 17 6.06 -9.82 -17.56
C GLU A 17 6.50 -8.73 -16.57
N ALA A 18 5.71 -7.66 -16.43
CA ALA A 18 6.00 -6.57 -15.51
C ALA A 18 6.02 -7.05 -14.05
N VAL A 19 5.05 -7.87 -13.64
CA VAL A 19 5.00 -8.50 -12.32
C VAL A 19 6.21 -9.41 -12.07
N ASN A 20 6.64 -10.16 -13.08
CA ASN A 20 7.83 -11.00 -12.96
C ASN A 20 9.10 -10.18 -12.83
N LEU A 21 9.18 -9.02 -13.49
CA LEU A 21 10.30 -8.11 -13.35
C LEU A 21 10.35 -7.47 -11.96
N VAL A 22 9.20 -7.11 -11.35
CA VAL A 22 9.11 -6.63 -9.95
C VAL A 22 9.78 -7.61 -8.98
N LYS A 23 9.58 -8.92 -9.16
CA LYS A 23 10.16 -9.97 -8.29
C LYS A 23 11.69 -10.03 -8.34
N THR A 24 12.31 -9.39 -9.32
CA THR A 24 13.78 -9.33 -9.48
C THR A 24 14.39 -8.08 -8.85
N ILE A 25 13.57 -7.13 -8.37
CA ILE A 25 14.05 -5.91 -7.74
C ILE A 25 14.86 -6.26 -6.49
N SER A 26 16.07 -5.69 -6.42
CA SER A 26 17.08 -6.10 -5.44
C SER A 26 17.17 -5.18 -4.22
N SER A 27 16.42 -4.08 -4.20
CA SER A 27 16.42 -3.13 -3.09
C SER A 27 15.03 -2.63 -2.71
N ALA A 28 14.82 -2.44 -1.41
CA ALA A 28 13.60 -1.81 -0.88
C ALA A 28 13.42 -0.37 -1.39
N HIS A 29 14.51 0.35 -1.64
CA HIS A 29 14.48 1.70 -2.18
C HIS A 29 13.95 1.74 -3.63
N GLU A 30 14.30 0.76 -4.46
CA GLU A 30 13.74 0.63 -5.81
C GLU A 30 12.25 0.30 -5.77
N LEU A 31 11.81 -0.62 -4.90
CA LEU A 31 10.37 -0.88 -4.68
C LEU A 31 9.62 0.39 -4.27
N TYR A 32 10.18 1.12 -3.30
CA TYR A 32 9.58 2.39 -2.85
C TYR A 32 9.51 3.42 -3.97
N SER A 33 10.54 3.47 -4.83
CA SER A 33 10.62 4.38 -5.96
C SER A 33 9.63 3.99 -7.07
N LEU A 34 9.43 2.69 -7.33
CA LEU A 34 8.43 2.20 -8.28
C LEU A 34 7.02 2.74 -7.94
N LEU A 35 6.66 2.75 -6.65
CA LEU A 35 5.38 3.32 -6.18
C LEU A 35 5.20 4.82 -6.46
N ASN A 36 6.28 5.59 -6.69
CA ASN A 36 6.17 7.01 -7.06
C ASN A 36 5.87 7.22 -8.55
N HIS A 37 6.11 6.22 -9.38
CA HIS A 37 6.07 6.35 -10.84
C HIS A 37 4.97 5.51 -11.48
N TYR A 38 4.55 4.43 -10.82
CA TYR A 38 3.46 3.57 -11.28
C TYR A 38 2.15 4.36 -11.44
N ASN A 39 1.46 4.12 -12.55
CA ASN A 39 0.12 4.66 -12.78
C ASN A 39 -0.91 3.77 -12.07
N TRP A 40 -1.53 4.29 -11.01
CA TRP A 40 -2.46 3.51 -10.18
C TRP A 40 -3.79 3.18 -10.87
N ASP A 41 -4.08 3.82 -12.01
CA ASP A 41 -5.22 3.47 -12.87
C ASP A 41 -4.99 2.15 -13.66
N ASP A 42 -3.76 1.62 -13.68
CA ASP A 42 -3.41 0.39 -14.43
C ASP A 42 -3.73 -0.90 -13.66
N GLY A 43 -4.33 -0.80 -12.46
CA GLY A 43 -4.74 -1.95 -11.65
C GLY A 43 -3.78 -2.27 -10.50
N ASN A 44 -4.10 -3.33 -9.75
CA ASN A 44 -3.43 -3.67 -8.49
C ASN A 44 -2.34 -4.76 -8.62
N GLU A 45 -2.12 -5.34 -9.79
CA GLU A 45 -1.22 -6.48 -9.98
C GLU A 45 0.23 -6.16 -9.59
N ILE A 46 0.74 -5.00 -10.03
CA ILE A 46 2.07 -4.51 -9.64
C ILE A 46 2.10 -4.11 -8.15
N PRO A 47 1.15 -3.31 -7.61
CA PRO A 47 1.04 -3.07 -6.18
C PRO A 47 1.00 -4.34 -5.30
N ILE A 48 0.29 -5.39 -5.73
CA ILE A 48 0.22 -6.70 -5.06
C ILE A 48 1.58 -7.39 -5.11
N ALA A 49 2.25 -7.41 -6.28
CA ALA A 49 3.58 -7.97 -6.42
C ALA A 49 4.60 -7.28 -5.49
N ILE A 50 4.48 -5.95 -5.32
CA ILE A 50 5.28 -5.19 -4.36
C ILE A 50 4.92 -5.58 -2.92
N ALA A 51 3.62 -5.67 -2.58
CA ALA A 51 3.15 -6.08 -1.26
C ALA A 51 3.63 -7.48 -0.85
N ASP A 52 3.74 -8.40 -1.80
CA ASP A 52 4.23 -9.76 -1.60
C ASP A 52 5.76 -9.89 -1.61
N HIS A 53 6.48 -8.84 -2.02
CA HIS A 53 7.92 -8.89 -2.19
C HIS A 53 8.65 -9.09 -0.83
N PRO A 54 9.68 -9.94 -0.72
CA PRO A 54 10.45 -10.12 0.52
C PRO A 54 11.16 -8.86 1.04
N LEU A 55 11.36 -7.88 0.15
CA LEU A 55 11.92 -6.56 0.46
C LEU A 55 10.84 -5.50 0.73
N CYS A 56 9.56 -5.88 0.75
CA CYS A 56 8.49 -5.00 1.20
C CYS A 56 8.60 -4.79 2.71
N GLU A 57 8.98 -3.59 3.09
CA GLU A 57 9.13 -3.16 4.48
C GLU A 57 7.89 -2.38 4.93
N LEU A 58 7.76 -2.13 6.23
CA LEU A 58 6.58 -1.43 6.76
C LEU A 58 6.37 -0.07 6.09
N ALA A 59 7.44 0.69 5.83
CA ALA A 59 7.35 1.97 5.14
C ALA A 59 6.75 1.86 3.72
N ILE A 60 7.06 0.77 2.99
CA ILE A 60 6.52 0.51 1.66
C ILE A 60 5.06 0.10 1.76
N ALA A 61 4.72 -0.77 2.71
CA ALA A 61 3.35 -1.21 2.93
C ALA A 61 2.42 -0.07 3.37
N ILE A 62 2.89 0.86 4.21
CA ILE A 62 2.13 2.06 4.58
C ILE A 62 1.90 2.96 3.38
N LYS A 63 2.91 3.14 2.53
CA LYS A 63 2.75 3.91 1.30
C LYS A 63 1.71 3.27 0.36
N LEU A 64 1.77 1.94 0.19
CA LEU A 64 0.76 1.19 -0.56
C LEU A 64 -0.65 1.40 0.02
N PHE A 65 -0.79 1.33 1.35
CA PHE A 65 -2.07 1.52 2.03
C PHE A 65 -2.71 2.88 1.70
N TRP A 66 -1.91 3.96 1.70
CA TRP A 66 -2.42 5.30 1.39
C TRP A 66 -2.67 5.51 -0.10
N LEU A 67 -1.81 4.99 -0.98
CA LEU A 67 -2.01 5.07 -2.42
C LEU A 67 -3.18 4.22 -2.92
N ALA A 68 -3.48 3.11 -2.24
CA ALA A 68 -4.65 2.28 -2.48
C ALA A 68 -5.96 2.85 -1.90
N GLU A 69 -5.89 4.04 -1.28
CA GLU A 69 -7.05 4.69 -0.63
C GLU A 69 -7.76 3.75 0.35
N ALA A 70 -7.00 2.93 1.09
CA ALA A 70 -7.56 1.85 1.91
C ALA A 70 -8.58 2.31 2.97
N MET A 71 -8.47 3.56 3.42
CA MET A 71 -9.42 4.19 4.36
C MET A 71 -10.77 4.56 3.72
N ASP A 72 -10.86 4.60 2.39
CA ASP A 72 -12.13 4.80 1.68
C ASP A 72 -12.91 3.48 1.58
N TRP A 73 -12.21 2.35 1.69
CA TRP A 73 -12.79 1.00 1.70
C TRP A 73 -13.10 0.48 3.10
N LEU A 74 -12.35 0.93 4.11
CA LEU A 74 -12.38 0.35 5.46
C LEU A 74 -12.51 1.42 6.54
N GLU A 75 -13.30 1.11 7.56
CA GLU A 75 -13.37 1.91 8.78
C GLU A 75 -13.41 1.06 10.05
N MET A 76 -13.14 1.71 11.17
CA MET A 76 -13.22 1.09 12.49
C MET A 76 -14.65 1.20 13.01
N ASN A 77 -15.24 0.07 13.41
CA ASN A 77 -16.50 0.06 14.13
C ASN A 77 -16.30 0.38 15.63
N GLU A 78 -17.39 0.48 16.40
CA GLU A 78 -17.37 0.76 17.85
C GLU A 78 -16.66 -0.33 18.68
N LEU A 79 -16.43 -1.51 18.10
CA LEU A 79 -15.73 -2.64 18.72
C LEU A 79 -14.24 -2.70 18.33
N ASN A 80 -13.72 -1.66 17.65
CA ASN A 80 -12.37 -1.62 17.09
C ASN A 80 -12.08 -2.74 16.09
N GLU A 81 -13.08 -3.12 15.31
CA GLU A 81 -12.93 -4.04 14.19
C GLU A 81 -12.95 -3.25 12.88
N LEU A 82 -12.12 -3.69 11.93
CA LEU A 82 -12.16 -3.16 10.57
C LEU A 82 -13.35 -3.75 9.83
N ILE A 83 -14.22 -2.88 9.36
CA ILE A 83 -15.41 -3.20 8.57
C ILE A 83 -15.36 -2.45 7.23
N PRO A 84 -16.03 -2.95 6.18
CA PRO A 84 -16.27 -2.19 4.98
C PRO A 84 -16.96 -0.84 5.30
N THR A 85 -16.55 0.23 4.62
CA THR A 85 -17.27 1.52 4.65
C THR A 85 -18.63 1.45 3.96
N ASN A 86 -18.76 0.60 2.95
CA ASN A 86 -19.98 0.38 2.19
C ASN A 86 -20.52 -1.04 2.42
N GLU A 87 -21.82 -1.18 2.62
CA GLU A 87 -22.47 -2.49 2.80
C GLU A 87 -22.41 -3.37 1.54
N VAL A 88 -22.29 -2.72 0.37
CA VAL A 88 -22.22 -3.38 -0.94
C VAL A 88 -20.92 -2.95 -1.62
N ILE A 89 -20.10 -3.93 -1.99
CA ILE A 89 -18.93 -3.76 -2.85
C ILE A 89 -19.32 -4.27 -4.23
N GLU A 90 -19.28 -3.39 -5.23
CA GLU A 90 -19.62 -3.77 -6.60
C GLU A 90 -18.53 -4.70 -7.18
N PRO A 91 -18.86 -5.61 -8.12
CA PRO A 91 -17.89 -6.57 -8.65
C PRO A 91 -16.61 -5.95 -9.22
N TYR A 92 -16.71 -4.76 -9.85
CA TYR A 92 -15.56 -4.05 -10.40
C TYR A 92 -14.68 -3.37 -9.33
N GLN A 93 -15.18 -3.23 -8.10
CA GLN A 93 -14.47 -2.66 -6.97
C GLN A 93 -13.79 -3.74 -6.11
N GLN A 94 -14.17 -5.00 -6.32
CA GLN A 94 -13.78 -6.12 -5.48
C GLN A 94 -12.26 -6.23 -5.36
N GLU A 95 -11.52 -6.03 -6.45
CA GLU A 95 -10.07 -6.13 -6.43
C GLU A 95 -9.39 -5.06 -5.56
N HIS A 96 -9.88 -3.81 -5.59
CA HIS A 96 -9.34 -2.72 -4.78
C HIS A 96 -9.70 -2.91 -3.30
N TYR A 97 -10.95 -3.34 -3.04
CA TYR A 97 -11.39 -3.69 -1.70
C TYR A 97 -10.54 -4.83 -1.10
N ASP A 98 -10.35 -5.91 -1.84
CA ASP A 98 -9.55 -7.07 -1.41
C ASP A 98 -8.09 -6.66 -1.15
N PHE A 99 -7.54 -5.80 -2.01
CA PHE A 99 -6.20 -5.26 -1.83
C PHE A 99 -6.07 -4.42 -0.55
N ALA A 100 -7.02 -3.50 -0.30
CA ALA A 100 -7.07 -2.71 0.92
C ALA A 100 -7.19 -3.59 2.18
N VAL A 101 -8.05 -4.61 2.16
CA VAL A 101 -8.23 -5.57 3.26
C VAL A 101 -6.94 -6.34 3.53
N MET A 102 -6.30 -6.86 2.48
CA MET A 102 -5.05 -7.60 2.61
C MET A 102 -3.95 -6.73 3.24
N LEU A 103 -3.72 -5.53 2.68
CA LEU A 103 -2.69 -4.60 3.17
C LEU A 103 -2.91 -4.28 4.64
N THR A 104 -4.14 -3.88 4.98
CA THR A 104 -4.48 -3.46 6.34
C THR A 104 -4.28 -4.60 7.33
N LYS A 105 -4.76 -5.81 7.03
CA LYS A 105 -4.56 -6.99 7.89
C LYS A 105 -3.08 -7.31 8.07
N ARG A 106 -2.29 -7.30 6.99
CA ARG A 106 -0.85 -7.58 7.06
C ARG A 106 -0.12 -6.54 7.90
N ILE A 107 -0.38 -5.25 7.69
CA ILE A 107 0.22 -4.16 8.47
C ILE A 107 -0.12 -4.32 9.96
N LEU A 108 -1.40 -4.51 10.31
CA LEU A 108 -1.82 -4.61 11.69
C LEU A 108 -1.34 -5.89 12.40
N SER A 109 -1.11 -6.97 11.64
CA SER A 109 -0.53 -8.21 12.17
C SER A 109 0.98 -8.13 12.41
N GLY A 110 1.65 -7.06 11.96
CA GLY A 110 3.11 -6.94 12.02
C GLY A 110 3.84 -7.79 10.97
N TYR A 111 3.17 -8.15 9.86
CA TYR A 111 3.76 -8.90 8.76
C TYR A 111 5.01 -8.19 8.18
N TYR A 112 4.92 -6.88 8.02
CA TYR A 112 6.01 -6.04 7.52
C TYR A 112 6.88 -5.51 8.66
N GLN A 113 8.20 -5.51 8.45
CA GLN A 113 9.18 -5.05 9.44
C GLN A 113 9.72 -3.66 9.08
N VAL A 114 10.09 -2.87 10.10
CA VAL A 114 10.86 -1.63 9.93
C VAL A 114 12.32 -1.97 9.67
N LYS A 115 12.92 -1.43 8.60
CA LYS A 115 14.29 -1.79 8.19
C LYS A 115 15.06 -0.60 7.59
N THR A 116 15.02 -0.39 6.27
CA THR A 116 15.93 0.51 5.54
C THR A 116 15.26 1.72 4.92
N VAL A 117 13.94 1.68 4.68
CA VAL A 117 13.19 2.80 4.08
C VAL A 117 12.40 3.55 5.16
N SER A 118 12.49 4.88 5.14
CA SER A 118 11.60 5.77 5.89
C SER A 118 10.42 6.22 5.03
N HIS A 119 9.26 6.43 5.65
CA HIS A 119 8.09 6.98 4.97
C HIS A 119 7.29 7.88 5.91
N THR A 120 6.90 9.04 5.40
CA THR A 120 6.04 9.99 6.09
C THR A 120 4.93 10.39 5.14
N GLU A 121 3.72 9.92 5.42
CA GLU A 121 2.55 10.36 4.67
C GLU A 121 2.22 11.83 4.98
N LYS A 122 1.75 12.58 3.99
CA LYS A 122 1.44 14.01 4.12
C LYS A 122 0.07 14.23 4.78
N ILE A 123 -0.10 13.68 5.98
CA ILE A 123 -1.36 13.80 6.75
C ILE A 123 -1.27 15.02 7.66
N THR A 124 -2.20 15.96 7.49
CA THR A 124 -2.26 17.15 8.36
C THR A 124 -2.51 16.79 9.81
N LYS A 125 -2.08 17.63 10.75
CA LYS A 125 -2.35 17.43 12.20
C LYS A 125 -3.83 17.27 12.50
N THR A 126 -4.69 18.01 11.80
CA THR A 126 -6.14 17.93 11.93
C THR A 126 -6.66 16.57 11.45
N ALA A 127 -6.18 16.07 10.32
CA ALA A 127 -6.54 14.74 9.83
C ALA A 127 -6.05 13.62 10.77
N GLN A 128 -4.82 13.71 11.28
CA GLN A 128 -4.31 12.77 12.30
C GLN A 128 -5.17 12.75 13.57
N TYR A 129 -5.64 13.93 14.03
CA TYR A 129 -6.57 14.02 15.15
C TYR A 129 -7.89 13.29 14.87
N PHE A 130 -8.46 13.44 13.66
CA PHE A 130 -9.68 12.74 13.29
C PHE A 130 -9.50 11.23 13.18
N LEU A 131 -8.40 10.76 12.57
CA LEU A 131 -8.06 9.33 12.50
C LEU A 131 -7.96 8.73 13.91
N LYS A 132 -7.22 9.41 14.80
CA LYS A 132 -7.10 9.00 16.20
C LYS A 132 -8.46 8.95 16.90
N LYS A 133 -9.31 9.96 16.70
CA LYS A 133 -10.65 10.03 17.30
C LYS A 133 -11.57 8.90 16.80
N ARG A 134 -11.41 8.46 15.56
CA ARG A 134 -12.12 7.31 14.96
C ARG A 134 -11.53 5.96 15.37
N GLY A 135 -10.50 5.91 16.21
CA GLY A 135 -9.89 4.67 16.66
C GLY A 135 -8.97 4.01 15.63
N VAL A 136 -8.59 4.73 14.56
CA VAL A 136 -7.64 4.20 13.57
C VAL A 136 -6.29 3.94 14.25
N PRO A 137 -5.66 2.77 14.05
CA PRO A 137 -4.35 2.48 14.62
C PRO A 137 -3.25 3.45 14.16
N GLU A 138 -2.46 3.97 15.11
CA GLU A 138 -1.39 4.94 14.85
C GLU A 138 -0.36 4.44 13.83
N ILE A 139 -0.10 3.13 13.77
CA ILE A 139 0.81 2.51 12.80
C ILE A 139 0.44 2.84 11.35
N LEU A 140 -0.84 3.12 11.07
CA LEU A 140 -1.32 3.41 9.72
C LEU A 140 -1.03 4.84 9.27
N TYR A 141 -0.79 5.79 10.18
CA TYR A 141 -0.65 7.22 9.83
C TYR A 141 0.51 7.95 10.49
N GLN A 142 1.25 7.31 11.40
CA GLN A 142 2.46 7.89 11.96
C GLN A 142 3.67 7.67 11.04
N PRO A 143 4.67 8.58 11.06
CA PRO A 143 5.89 8.42 10.30
C PRO A 143 6.63 7.13 10.66
N ILE A 144 7.12 6.42 9.64
CA ILE A 144 8.08 5.33 9.78
C ILE A 144 9.47 5.91 9.56
N VAL A 145 10.31 5.87 10.60
CA VAL A 145 11.67 6.42 10.58
C VAL A 145 12.66 5.31 10.93
N VAL A 146 13.73 5.21 10.14
CA VAL A 146 14.85 4.27 10.32
C VAL A 146 16.16 4.99 10.56
#